data_AF-A0A3L7VXF7-F1
#
_entry.id   AF-A0A3L7VXF7-F1
#
_cell.length_a   1.000
_cell.length_b   1.000
_cell.length_c   1.000
_cell.angle_alpha   90.00
_cell.angle_beta   90.00
_cell.angle_gamma   90.00
#
_symmetry.space_group_name_H-M   'P 1'
#
loop_
_entity.id
_entity.type
_entity.pdbx_description
1 polymer ?
#
loop_
_entity_poly.entity_id
_entity_poly.type
_entity_poly.pdbx_seq_one_letter_code
_entity_poly.pdbx_strand_id
1 'polypeptide(L)'
;MPADLNVIPLVRGEVTKRPFMMMIDNHPDAYPQSGLNRASVVFEALAEYGITRFMAVFPGELTADDRPLGPVRSARLYFVQWAMGFGAY
;
A
#
# COMPACT_ATOMS: atom_id res chain seq x y z
N MET A 1 -7.84 -2.43 21.15
CA MET A 1 -7.67 -1.92 19.77
C MET A 1 -7.42 -0.43 19.90
N PRO A 2 -6.31 0.13 19.39
CA PRO A 2 -6.07 1.57 19.50
C PRO A 2 -7.12 2.30 18.64
N ALA A 3 -7.66 3.38 19.17
CA ALA A 3 -8.85 4.08 18.65
C ALA A 3 -8.55 5.00 17.45
N ASP A 4 -7.33 4.93 16.90
CA ASP A 4 -6.73 5.89 15.98
C ASP A 4 -6.39 5.32 14.59
N LEU A 5 -6.60 4.01 14.38
CA LEU A 5 -6.51 3.43 13.04
C LEU A 5 -7.78 3.81 12.27
N ASN A 6 -7.69 4.89 11.49
CA ASN A 6 -8.65 5.21 10.44
C ASN A 6 -8.59 4.12 9.37
N VAL A 7 -9.21 2.98 9.63
CA VAL A 7 -9.40 1.93 8.63
C VAL A 7 -10.32 2.49 7.57
N ILE A 8 -9.84 2.62 6.34
CA ILE A 8 -10.66 3.02 5.20
C ILE A 8 -11.41 1.78 4.72
N PRO A 9 -12.73 1.64 5.00
CA PRO A 9 -13.47 0.44 4.66
C PRO A 9 -13.64 0.33 3.15
N LEU A 10 -13.44 -0.87 2.61
CA LEU A 10 -13.80 -1.19 1.23
C LEU A 10 -15.27 -1.64 1.21
N VAL A 11 -16.19 -0.70 1.14
CA VAL A 11 -17.62 -0.99 1.05
C VAL A 11 -17.97 -1.49 -0.35
N ARG A 12 -18.75 -2.57 -0.42
CA ARG A 12 -19.23 -3.12 -1.68
C ARG A 12 -20.00 -2.05 -2.46
N GLY A 13 -19.58 -1.79 -3.69
CA GLY A 13 -20.22 -0.82 -4.58
C GLY A 13 -19.66 0.60 -4.48
N GLU A 14 -18.82 0.90 -3.49
CA GLU A 14 -18.18 2.23 -3.35
C GLU A 14 -16.82 2.31 -4.05
N VAL A 15 -16.16 1.16 -4.27
CA VAL A 15 -14.92 1.09 -5.05
C VAL A 15 -15.25 1.21 -6.54
N THR A 16 -15.41 2.45 -6.99
CA THR A 16 -15.80 2.80 -8.37
C THR A 16 -14.61 3.11 -9.27
N LYS A 17 -13.44 3.35 -8.67
CA LYS A 17 -12.18 3.63 -9.38
C LYS A 17 -11.22 2.48 -9.20
N ARG A 18 -10.36 2.27 -10.20
CA ARG A 18 -9.28 1.28 -10.10
C ARG A 18 -8.36 1.65 -8.93
N PRO A 19 -7.98 0.68 -8.09
CA PRO A 19 -7.09 0.93 -6.98
C PRO A 19 -5.69 1.29 -7.49
N PHE A 20 -4.98 2.05 -6.67
CA PHE A 20 -3.57 2.35 -6.88
C PHE A 20 -2.75 1.56 -5.87
N MET A 21 -1.65 0.95 -6.33
CA MET A 21 -0.79 0.18 -5.46
C MET A 21 0.63 0.74 -5.44
N MET A 22 1.20 0.83 -4.25
CA MET A 22 2.57 1.31 -4.07
C MET A 22 3.37 0.35 -3.23
N MET A 23 4.60 0.13 -3.68
CA MET A 23 5.61 -0.57 -2.91
C MET A 23 6.29 0.39 -1.95
N ILE A 24 6.23 0.07 -0.67
CA ILE A 24 6.80 0.86 0.42
C ILE A 24 7.89 0.04 1.12
N ASP A 25 9.02 0.69 1.40
CA ASP A 25 10.14 0.08 2.09
C ASP A 25 9.78 -0.32 3.54
N ASN A 26 10.28 -1.48 3.96
CA ASN A 26 10.21 -1.94 5.34
C ASN A 26 11.60 -2.21 5.95
N HIS A 27 12.68 -1.70 5.32
CA HIS A 27 14.00 -1.70 5.95
C HIS A 27 14.01 -0.84 7.23
N PRO A 28 14.74 -1.23 8.29
CA PRO A 28 14.87 -0.43 9.53
C PRO A 28 15.27 1.04 9.31
N ASP A 29 16.12 1.31 8.32
CA ASP A 29 16.56 2.68 7.99
C ASP A 29 15.53 3.49 7.20
N ALA A 30 14.42 2.87 6.77
CA ALA A 30 13.36 3.53 6.01
C ALA A 30 12.21 4.04 6.89
N TYR A 31 12.29 3.81 8.21
CA TYR A 31 11.27 4.27 9.15
C TYR A 31 11.39 5.77 9.46
N PRO A 32 10.26 6.47 9.67
CA PRO A 32 8.88 5.98 9.54
C PRO A 32 8.36 6.01 8.10
N GLN A 33 7.51 5.04 7.74
CA GLN A 33 6.77 5.07 6.48
C GLN A 33 5.68 6.16 6.50
N SER A 34 5.46 6.78 5.34
CA SER A 34 4.44 7.79 5.12
C SER A 34 3.27 7.21 4.31
N GLY A 35 2.05 7.44 4.81
CA GLY A 35 0.81 7.15 4.08
C GLY A 35 0.22 5.75 4.26
N LEU A 36 0.86 4.84 4.99
CA LEU A 36 0.29 3.50 5.27
C LEU A 36 -1.06 3.56 5.97
N ASN A 37 -1.29 4.58 6.79
CA ASN A 37 -2.57 4.83 7.48
C ASN A 37 -3.75 5.17 6.54
N ARG A 38 -3.49 5.38 5.24
CA ARG A 38 -4.52 5.62 4.21
C ARG A 38 -4.67 4.45 3.24
N ALA A 39 -3.91 3.38 3.43
CA ALA A 39 -4.11 2.16 2.66
C ALA A 39 -5.31 1.40 3.23
N SER A 40 -6.19 0.90 2.35
CA SER A 40 -7.28 0.02 2.77
C SER A 40 -6.78 -1.40 3.07
N VAL A 41 -5.72 -1.82 2.39
CA VAL A 41 -5.05 -3.11 2.60
C VAL A 41 -3.54 -2.90 2.49
N VAL A 42 -2.79 -3.56 3.38
CA VAL A 42 -1.33 -3.63 3.29
C VAL A 42 -0.92 -5.09 3.28
N PHE A 43 -0.23 -5.50 2.22
CA PHE A 43 0.42 -6.81 2.17
C PHE A 43 1.88 -6.67 2.57
N GLU A 44 2.35 -7.52 3.48
CA GLU A 44 3.76 -7.67 3.78
C GLU A 44 4.28 -8.98 3.19
N ALA A 45 5.39 -8.92 2.47
CA ALA A 45 6.03 -10.12 1.95
C ALA A 45 7.55 -9.97 1.86
N LEU A 46 8.24 -11.10 1.95
CA LEU A 46 9.70 -11.20 1.87
C LEU A 46 10.20 -10.70 0.51
N ALA A 47 11.19 -9.79 0.50
CA ALA A 47 11.79 -9.25 -0.72
C ALA A 47 13.24 -9.74 -0.92
N GLU A 48 14.20 -9.23 -0.13
CA GLU A 48 15.61 -9.62 -0.21
C GLU A 48 16.21 -9.82 1.18
N TYR A 49 17.11 -10.80 1.32
CA TYR A 49 17.97 -10.95 2.51
C TYR A 49 17.23 -10.96 3.86
N GLY A 50 16.02 -11.51 3.92
CA GLY A 50 15.22 -11.52 5.15
C GLY A 50 14.40 -10.24 5.39
N ILE A 51 14.56 -9.22 4.56
CA ILE A 51 13.82 -7.95 4.63
C ILE A 51 12.52 -8.06 3.83
N THR A 52 11.43 -7.61 4.43
CA THR A 52 10.12 -7.55 3.79
C THR A 52 9.89 -6.21 3.10
N ARG A 53 8.83 -6.13 2.29
CA ARG A 53 8.29 -4.89 1.75
C ARG A 53 6.79 -4.85 1.96
N PHE A 54 6.26 -3.64 2.00
CA PHE A 54 4.82 -3.42 2.00
C PHE A 54 4.32 -3.14 0.59
N MET A 55 3.22 -3.78 0.20
CA MET A 55 2.37 -3.33 -0.89
C MET A 55 1.13 -2.69 -0.28
N ALA A 56 1.06 -1.37 -0.35
CA ALA A 56 -0.08 -0.60 0.09
C ALA A 56 -1.10 -0.46 -1.04
N VAL A 57 -2.35 -0.83 -0.77
CA VAL A 57 -3.49 -0.72 -1.69
C VAL A 57 -4.32 0.47 -1.27
N PHE A 58 -4.35 1.49 -2.12
CA PHE A 58 -5.12 2.70 -1.90
C PHE A 58 -6.40 2.67 -2.75
N PRO A 59 -7.52 3.20 -2.22
CA PRO A 59 -8.68 3.49 -3.05
C PRO A 59 -8.27 4.49 -4.15
N GLY A 60 -8.89 4.40 -5.33
CA GLY A 60 -8.47 5.09 -6.57
C GLY A 60 -8.61 6.61 -6.59
N GLU A 61 -8.45 7.29 -5.46
CA GLU A 61 -8.68 8.74 -5.29
C GLU A 61 -7.47 9.51 -4.77
N LEU A 62 -6.28 8.91 -4.74
CA LEU A 62 -5.06 9.61 -4.32
C LEU A 62 -4.83 10.90 -5.13
N THR A 63 -4.74 12.01 -4.42
CA THR A 63 -4.49 13.36 -4.95
C THR A 63 -3.08 13.84 -4.61
N ALA A 64 -2.69 15.01 -5.13
CA ALA A 64 -1.40 15.60 -4.80
C ALA A 64 -1.25 15.99 -3.32
N ASP A 65 -2.37 16.28 -2.66
CA ASP A 65 -2.47 16.58 -1.22
C ASP A 65 -2.25 15.34 -0.37
N ASP A 66 -2.31 14.15 -0.99
CA ASP A 66 -2.05 12.90 -0.32
C ASP A 66 -0.56 12.58 -0.14
N ARG A 67 0.34 13.54 -0.28
CA ARG A 67 1.77 13.36 -0.04
C ARG A 67 2.16 13.77 1.38
N PRO A 68 3.22 13.17 1.96
CA PRO A 68 4.12 12.18 1.35
C PRO A 68 3.59 10.73 1.38
N LEU A 69 4.04 9.92 0.41
CA LEU A 69 3.86 8.46 0.35
C LEU A 69 5.22 7.79 0.15
N GLY A 70 5.51 6.73 0.91
CA GLY A 70 6.74 5.97 0.76
C GLY A 70 7.46 5.69 2.09
N PRO A 71 8.77 5.39 2.07
CA PRO A 71 9.69 5.45 0.92
C PRO A 71 9.37 4.43 -0.18
N VAL A 72 9.42 4.84 -1.45
CA VAL A 72 9.11 3.95 -2.60
C VAL A 72 10.26 2.95 -2.84
N ARG A 73 9.89 1.71 -3.17
CA ARG A 73 10.84 0.64 -3.52
C ARG A 73 10.44 -0.15 -4.76
N SER A 74 11.37 -0.96 -5.24
CA SER A 74 11.15 -1.81 -6.40
C SER A 74 10.05 -2.85 -6.14
N ALA A 75 9.22 -3.09 -7.15
CA ALA A 75 8.29 -4.21 -7.14
C ALA A 75 9.02 -5.54 -7.34
N ARG A 76 8.43 -6.60 -6.79
CA ARG A 76 8.80 -8.00 -7.08
C ARG A 76 7.63 -8.68 -7.80
N LEU A 77 7.90 -9.78 -8.51
CA LEU A 77 6.93 -10.39 -9.41
C LEU A 77 5.60 -10.79 -8.75
N TYR A 78 5.64 -11.32 -7.53
CA TYR A 78 4.43 -11.71 -6.80
C TYR A 78 3.55 -10.49 -6.45
N PHE A 79 4.16 -9.36 -6.09
CA PHE A 79 3.43 -8.11 -5.92
C PHE A 79 2.73 -7.68 -7.22
N VAL A 80 3.40 -7.78 -8.36
CA VAL A 80 2.79 -7.49 -9.67
C VAL A 80 1.62 -8.43 -9.97
N GLN A 81 1.77 -9.73 -9.68
CA GLN A 81 0.69 -10.71 -9.85
C GLN A 81 -0.51 -10.40 -8.94
N TRP A 82 -0.28 -9.97 -7.70
CA TRP A 82 -1.35 -9.55 -6.80
C TRP A 82 -2.04 -8.29 -7.34
N ALA A 83 -1.28 -7.30 -7.79
CA ALA A 83 -1.84 -6.08 -8.38
C ALA A 83 -2.75 -6.37 -9.59
N MET A 84 -2.36 -7.32 -10.45
CA MET A 84 -3.21 -7.80 -11.55
C MET A 84 -4.54 -8.39 -11.06
N GLY A 85 -4.54 -9.11 -9.93
CA GLY A 85 -5.76 -9.66 -9.32
C GLY A 85 -6.75 -8.59 -8.85
N PHE A 86 -6.27 -7.39 -8.54
CA PHE A 86 -7.10 -6.24 -8.18
C PHE A 86 -7.46 -5.34 -9.37
N GLY A 87 -6.93 -5.61 -10.57
CA GLY A 87 -7.05 -4.72 -11.72
C GLY A 87 -6.44 -3.32 -11.47
N ALA A 88 -5.42 -3.27 -10.62
CA ALA A 88 -4.76 -2.04 -10.19
C ALA A 88 -3.86 -1.45 -11.28
N TYR A 89 -3.60 -0.13 -11.18
CA TYR A 89 -2.50 0.54 -11.89
C TYR A 89 -1.15 0.29 -11.21
#